data_AF-X6CI36-F1
#
_entry.id   AF-X6CI36-F1
#
_cell.length_a   1.000
_cell.length_b   1.000
_cell.length_c   1.000
_cell.angle_alpha   90.00
_cell.angle_beta   90.00
_cell.angle_gamma   90.00
#
_symmetry.space_group_name_H-M   'P 1'
#
loop_
_entity.id
_entity.type
_entity.pdbx_description
1 polymer ?
#
loop_
_entity_poly.entity_id
_entity_poly.type
_entity_poly.pdbx_seq_one_letter_code
_entity_poly.pdbx_strand_id
1 'polypeptide(L)'
;MEYRNATYNQAGTIDVEIDHADFGWIPFTASLDDPDPLGRELYKEITKDSSVAPYVPPPPARQQVAKSVVQARIIDAGMMGAVYAALTANPIYFARWFAPGHPVVYCDDPDVVGLVQALGLDPAAILAP
;
A
#
# COMPACT_ATOMS: atom_id res chain seq x y z
N MET A 1 -28.01 -22.54 -2.00
CA MET A 1 -26.56 -22.80 -2.10
C MET A 1 -25.95 -22.16 -0.88
N GLU A 2 -25.09 -22.84 -0.14
CA GLU A 2 -24.48 -22.26 1.07
C GLU A 2 -23.39 -21.26 0.66
N TYR A 3 -23.24 -20.18 1.43
CA TYR A 3 -22.22 -19.17 1.22
C TYR A 3 -21.58 -18.75 2.56
N ARG A 4 -20.36 -18.19 2.50
CA ARG A 4 -19.66 -17.64 3.67
C ARG A 4 -18.67 -16.54 3.28
N ASN A 5 -18.16 -15.81 4.28
CA ASN A 5 -17.15 -14.76 4.10
C ASN A 5 -17.56 -13.62 3.14
N ALA A 6 -18.85 -13.28 3.09
CA ALA A 6 -19.38 -12.23 2.23
C ALA A 6 -18.85 -10.84 2.64
N THR A 7 -18.23 -10.14 1.70
CA THR A 7 -17.66 -8.80 1.89
C THR A 7 -17.93 -7.93 0.67
N TYR A 8 -18.39 -6.70 0.87
CA TYR A 8 -18.48 -5.73 -0.22
C TYR A 8 -17.09 -5.38 -0.76
N ASN A 9 -16.99 -5.18 -2.07
CA ASN A 9 -15.76 -4.70 -2.70
C ASN A 9 -15.91 -3.28 -3.27
N GLN A 10 -14.84 -2.76 -3.88
CA GLN A 10 -14.82 -1.40 -4.42
C GLN A 10 -15.87 -1.15 -5.53
N ALA A 11 -16.28 -2.19 -6.24
CA ALA A 11 -17.27 -2.09 -7.32
C ALA A 11 -18.72 -2.07 -6.81
N GLY A 12 -18.95 -2.23 -5.50
CA GLY A 12 -20.28 -2.37 -4.92
C GLY A 12 -20.90 -3.76 -5.11
N THR A 13 -20.13 -4.70 -5.65
CA THR A 13 -20.47 -6.13 -5.70
C THR A 13 -19.97 -6.81 -4.42
N ILE A 14 -20.25 -8.10 -4.26
CA ILE A 14 -19.94 -8.85 -3.04
C ILE A 14 -19.02 -10.00 -3.38
N ASP A 15 -17.82 -9.99 -2.80
CA ASP A 15 -16.91 -11.13 -2.83
C ASP A 15 -17.32 -12.11 -1.73
N VAL A 16 -17.49 -13.38 -2.09
CA VAL A 16 -18.05 -14.42 -1.22
C VAL A 16 -17.48 -15.79 -1.57
N GLU A 17 -17.46 -16.71 -0.63
CA GLU A 17 -17.20 -18.13 -0.91
C GLU A 17 -18.53 -18.90 -1.01
N ILE A 18 -18.70 -19.71 -2.05
CA ILE A 18 -19.87 -20.57 -2.26
C ILE A 18 -19.49 -22.04 -2.20
N ASP A 19 -20.38 -22.88 -1.68
CA ASP A 19 -20.18 -24.33 -1.66
C ASP A 19 -20.58 -24.96 -3.00
N HIS A 20 -19.58 -25.36 -3.80
CA HIS A 20 -19.75 -25.98 -5.10
C HIS A 20 -19.64 -27.51 -4.99
N ALA A 21 -20.62 -28.25 -5.52
CA ALA A 21 -20.73 -29.70 -5.37
C ALA A 21 -19.43 -30.48 -5.73
N ASP A 22 -18.75 -30.09 -6.81
CA ASP A 22 -17.54 -30.78 -7.28
C ASP A 22 -16.22 -30.20 -6.72
N PHE A 23 -16.23 -28.95 -6.23
CA PHE A 23 -15.00 -28.20 -5.90
C PHE A 23 -14.94 -27.74 -4.44
N GLY A 24 -16.00 -28.00 -3.66
CA GLY A 24 -16.18 -27.46 -2.32
C GLY A 24 -16.28 -25.93 -2.33
N TRP A 25 -15.74 -25.29 -1.29
CA TRP A 25 -15.77 -23.84 -1.13
C TRP A 25 -14.86 -23.14 -2.15
N ILE A 26 -15.47 -22.38 -3.05
CA ILE A 26 -14.76 -21.61 -4.10
C ILE A 26 -15.06 -20.11 -4.00
N PRO A 27 -14.10 -19.24 -4.38
CA PRO A 27 -14.36 -17.80 -4.45
C PRO A 27 -15.32 -17.47 -5.58
N PHE A 28 -16.22 -16.53 -5.33
CA PHE A 28 -17.20 -16.01 -6.28
C PHE A 28 -17.45 -14.51 -6.01
N THR A 29 -17.86 -13.78 -7.05
CA THR A 29 -18.28 -12.37 -6.91
C THR A 29 -19.74 -12.26 -7.33
N ALA A 30 -20.62 -12.05 -6.35
CA ALA A 30 -22.05 -11.86 -6.60
C ALA A 30 -22.33 -10.40 -7.02
N SER A 31 -23.10 -10.23 -8.08
CA SER A 31 -23.46 -8.92 -8.62
C SER A 31 -24.94 -8.86 -9.02
N LEU A 32 -25.57 -7.71 -8.80
CA LEU A 32 -26.94 -7.47 -9.27
C LEU A 32 -27.04 -7.47 -10.81
N ASP A 33 -25.95 -7.09 -11.48
CA ASP A 33 -25.82 -6.98 -12.94
C ASP A 33 -25.12 -8.21 -13.56
N ASP A 34 -24.95 -9.29 -12.79
CA ASP A 34 -24.33 -10.52 -13.30
C ASP A 34 -25.10 -11.05 -14.52
N PRO A 35 -24.45 -11.46 -15.62
CA PRO A 35 -25.14 -12.10 -16.74
C PRO A 35 -25.78 -13.45 -16.35
N ASP A 36 -25.18 -14.18 -15.42
CA ASP A 36 -25.70 -15.45 -14.90
C ASP A 36 -26.81 -15.21 -13.86
N PRO A 37 -27.98 -15.88 -13.97
CA PRO A 37 -29.02 -15.84 -12.95
C PRO A 37 -28.52 -16.12 -11.53
N LEU A 38 -27.57 -17.05 -11.36
CA LEU A 38 -27.01 -17.42 -10.06
C LEU A 38 -26.39 -16.22 -9.35
N GLY A 39 -25.59 -15.42 -10.05
CA GLY A 39 -24.92 -14.26 -9.47
C GLY A 39 -25.91 -13.21 -8.96
N ARG A 40 -26.99 -12.97 -9.71
CA ARG A 40 -28.05 -12.00 -9.35
C ARG A 40 -28.89 -12.48 -8.17
N GLU A 41 -29.23 -13.77 -8.14
CA GLU A 41 -30.01 -14.37 -7.05
C GLU A 41 -29.21 -14.38 -5.75
N LEU A 42 -27.95 -14.79 -5.82
CA LEU A 42 -27.05 -14.81 -4.68
C LEU A 42 -26.82 -13.39 -4.14
N TYR A 43 -26.64 -12.38 -5.01
CA TYR A 43 -26.54 -10.99 -4.56
C TYR A 43 -27.79 -10.53 -3.79
N LYS A 44 -28.99 -10.85 -4.28
CA LYS A 44 -30.26 -10.51 -3.61
C LYS A 44 -30.47 -11.27 -2.31
N GLU A 45 -29.90 -12.47 -2.17
CA GLU A 45 -29.94 -13.24 -0.94
C GLU A 45 -28.98 -12.65 0.10
N ILE A 46 -27.71 -12.46 -0.28
CA ILE A 46 -26.67 -11.94 0.62
C ILE A 46 -27.01 -10.52 1.10
N THR A 47 -27.57 -9.66 0.24
CA THR A 47 -27.94 -8.28 0.65
C THR A 47 -29.06 -8.20 1.69
N LYS A 48 -29.78 -9.31 1.95
CA LYS A 48 -30.74 -9.40 3.06
C LYS A 48 -30.06 -9.73 4.39
N ASP A 49 -28.84 -10.26 4.35
CA ASP A 49 -28.05 -10.54 5.54
C ASP A 49 -27.37 -9.26 6.04
N SER A 50 -27.62 -8.92 7.30
CA SER A 50 -26.96 -7.80 7.98
C SER A 50 -25.48 -8.07 8.34
N SER A 51 -25.00 -9.30 8.14
CA SER A 51 -23.64 -9.74 8.52
C SER A 51 -22.57 -9.49 7.46
N VAL A 52 -22.95 -9.03 6.25
CA VAL A 52 -22.01 -8.75 5.16
C VAL A 52 -21.01 -7.69 5.58
N ALA A 53 -19.72 -8.02 5.50
CA ALA A 53 -18.67 -7.09 5.88
C ALA A 53 -18.63 -5.90 4.89
N PRO A 54 -18.50 -4.66 5.38
CA PRO A 54 -18.37 -3.50 4.51
C PRO A 54 -17.02 -3.54 3.78
N TYR A 55 -16.97 -2.89 2.61
CA TYR A 55 -15.72 -2.66 1.92
C TYR A 55 -14.83 -1.73 2.74
N VAL A 56 -13.61 -2.19 3.03
CA VAL A 56 -12.56 -1.36 3.62
C VAL A 56 -11.54 -1.05 2.51
N PRO A 57 -11.45 0.20 2.03
CA PRO A 57 -10.48 0.54 1.01
C PRO A 57 -9.06 0.31 1.55
N PRO A 58 -8.11 -0.11 0.68
CA PRO A 58 -6.73 -0.23 1.09
C PRO A 58 -6.22 1.14 1.56
N PRO A 59 -5.28 1.18 2.52
CA PRO A 59 -4.67 2.42 2.95
C PRO A 59 -4.05 3.14 1.75
N PRO A 60 -4.04 4.49 1.74
CA PRO A 60 -3.41 5.25 0.68
C PRO A 60 -1.93 4.85 0.56
N ALA A 61 -1.43 4.80 -0.68
CA ALA A 61 -0.03 4.51 -0.93
C ALA A 61 0.85 5.55 -0.20
N ARG A 62 1.88 5.08 0.50
CA ARG A 62 2.85 5.98 1.15
C ARG A 62 3.58 6.81 0.10
N GLN A 63 3.68 8.10 0.35
CA GLN A 63 4.39 9.03 -0.51
C GLN A 63 5.88 8.67 -0.56
N GLN A 64 6.45 8.76 -1.75
CA GLN A 64 7.82 8.37 -2.04
C GLN A 64 8.51 9.47 -2.82
N VAL A 65 9.80 9.62 -2.59
CA VAL A 65 10.68 10.51 -3.34
C VAL A 65 11.87 9.70 -3.87
N ALA A 66 12.31 9.99 -5.09
CA ALA A 66 13.46 9.33 -5.67
C ALA A 66 14.75 9.69 -4.91
N LYS A 67 15.62 8.70 -4.66
CA LYS A 67 16.91 8.90 -4.01
C LYS A 67 17.76 9.93 -4.76
N SER A 68 17.71 9.94 -6.10
CA SER A 68 18.40 10.92 -6.94
C SER A 68 17.93 12.36 -6.70
N VAL A 69 16.62 12.57 -6.49
CA VAL A 69 16.05 13.89 -6.18
C VAL A 69 16.50 14.33 -4.79
N VAL A 70 16.47 13.43 -3.80
CA VAL A 70 16.99 13.70 -2.46
C VAL A 70 18.48 14.06 -2.51
N GLN A 71 19.29 13.33 -3.28
CA GLN A 71 20.71 13.63 -3.49
C GLN A 71 20.92 15.00 -4.13
N ALA A 72 20.16 15.35 -5.18
CA ALA A 72 20.25 16.66 -5.83
C ALA A 72 19.97 17.80 -4.83
N ARG A 73 18.90 17.68 -4.03
CA ARG A 73 18.55 18.68 -3.01
C ARG A 73 19.62 18.80 -1.91
N ILE A 74 20.23 17.69 -1.52
CA ILE A 74 21.35 17.67 -0.56
C ILE A 74 22.61 18.31 -1.16
N ILE A 75 22.88 18.10 -2.45
CA ILE A 75 23.98 18.73 -3.18
C ILE A 75 23.76 20.25 -3.24
N ASP A 76 22.56 20.69 -3.60
CA ASP A 76 22.20 22.12 -3.65
C ASP A 76 22.33 22.79 -2.28
N ALA A 77 22.05 22.05 -1.20
CA ALA A 77 22.28 22.50 0.17
C ALA A 77 23.76 22.49 0.61
N GLY A 78 24.68 21.95 -0.20
CA GLY A 78 26.10 21.83 0.13
C GLY A 78 26.41 20.76 1.19
N MET A 79 25.46 19.87 1.50
CA MET A 79 25.55 18.94 2.63
C MET A 79 25.91 17.50 2.25
N MET A 80 26.25 17.25 0.98
CA MET A 80 26.51 15.89 0.48
C MET A 80 27.63 15.17 1.24
N GLY A 81 28.70 15.87 1.61
CA GLY A 81 29.80 15.27 2.39
C GLY A 81 29.36 14.77 3.76
N ALA A 82 28.57 15.57 4.49
CA ALA A 82 28.07 15.23 5.81
C ALA A 82 27.06 14.08 5.76
N VAL A 83 26.13 14.11 4.78
CA VAL A 83 25.17 13.01 4.56
C VAL A 83 25.89 11.71 4.21
N TYR A 84 26.87 11.77 3.30
CA TYR A 84 27.62 10.58 2.90
C TYR A 84 28.38 9.96 4.08
N ALA A 85 29.01 10.79 4.92
CA ALA A 85 29.67 10.32 6.14
C ALA A 85 28.69 9.63 7.09
N ALA A 86 27.50 10.21 7.31
CA ALA A 86 26.48 9.62 8.19
C ALA A 86 25.92 8.29 7.63
N LEU A 87 25.66 8.22 6.33
CA LEU A 87 25.16 7.00 5.67
C LEU A 87 26.19 5.86 5.70
N THR A 88 27.48 6.18 5.57
CA THR A 88 28.55 5.17 5.55
C THR A 88 29.02 4.75 6.94
N ALA A 89 28.79 5.56 7.98
CA ALA A 89 29.13 5.23 9.35
C ALA A 89 28.15 4.22 10.00
N ASN A 90 26.94 4.06 9.45
CA ASN A 90 25.93 3.13 9.96
C ASN A 90 25.63 2.03 8.92
N PRO A 91 25.89 0.74 9.21
CA PRO A 91 25.71 -0.35 8.25
C PRO A 91 24.26 -0.53 7.78
N ILE A 92 23.27 -0.18 8.61
CA ILE A 92 21.84 -0.26 8.24
C ILE A 92 21.46 0.87 7.27
N TYR A 93 21.92 2.09 7.54
CA TYR A 93 21.71 3.22 6.64
C TYR A 93 22.42 2.98 5.31
N PHE A 94 23.65 2.47 5.36
CA PHE A 94 24.38 2.06 4.18
C PHE A 94 23.58 1.05 3.35
N ALA A 95 23.17 -0.07 3.94
CA ALA A 95 22.44 -1.12 3.23
C ALA A 95 21.13 -0.61 2.60
N ARG A 96 20.34 0.20 3.33
CA ARG A 96 19.06 0.73 2.83
C ARG A 96 19.25 1.79 1.75
N TRP A 97 20.23 2.68 1.93
CA TRP A 97 20.48 3.76 0.99
C TRP A 97 21.11 3.29 -0.32
N PHE A 98 22.09 2.39 -0.24
CA PHE A 98 22.85 1.92 -1.41
C PHE A 98 22.27 0.66 -2.05
N ALA A 99 21.17 0.10 -1.56
CA ALA A 99 20.46 -1.00 -2.22
C ALA A 99 19.93 -0.56 -3.61
N PRO A 100 20.40 -1.18 -4.72
CA PRO A 100 20.04 -0.75 -6.07
C PRO A 100 18.58 -1.05 -6.43
N GLY A 101 17.96 -2.04 -5.80
CA GLY A 101 16.55 -2.41 -6.03
C GLY A 101 15.52 -1.49 -5.37
N HIS A 102 15.96 -0.49 -4.60
CA HIS A 102 15.09 0.45 -3.90
C HIS A 102 15.46 1.90 -4.28
N PRO A 103 15.06 2.41 -5.46
CA PRO A 103 15.50 3.73 -5.95
C PRO A 103 14.82 4.92 -5.27
N VAL A 104 13.95 4.66 -4.30
CA VAL A 104 13.10 5.64 -3.62
C VAL A 104 13.25 5.51 -2.11
N VAL A 105 12.86 6.56 -1.40
CA VAL A 105 12.64 6.55 0.05
C VAL A 105 11.22 7.03 0.33
N TYR A 106 10.63 6.56 1.43
CA TYR A 106 9.36 7.12 1.89
C TYR A 106 9.59 8.51 2.46
N CYS A 107 8.72 9.46 2.12
CA CYS A 107 8.82 10.85 2.58
C CYS A 107 8.72 10.96 4.11
N ASP A 108 8.03 10.00 4.75
CA ASP A 108 7.79 9.89 6.18
C ASP A 108 8.65 8.81 6.88
N ASP A 109 9.71 8.30 6.24
CA ASP A 109 10.60 7.32 6.87
C ASP A 109 11.34 7.97 8.08
N PRO A 110 11.13 7.50 9.32
CA PRO A 110 11.66 8.16 10.51
C PRO A 110 13.19 8.19 10.54
N ASP A 111 13.86 7.20 9.95
CA ASP A 111 15.32 7.16 9.90
C ASP A 111 15.86 8.21 8.92
N VAL A 112 15.18 8.38 7.78
CA VAL A 112 15.57 9.38 6.77
C VAL A 112 15.24 10.79 7.26
N VAL A 113 14.07 11.00 7.86
CA VAL A 113 13.70 12.28 8.48
C VAL A 113 14.68 12.65 9.58
N GLY A 114 15.01 11.71 10.48
CA GLY A 114 15.97 11.91 11.56
C GLY A 114 17.38 12.24 11.05
N LEU A 115 17.84 11.58 9.99
CA LEU A 115 19.13 11.87 9.34
C LEU A 115 19.16 13.30 8.79
N VAL A 116 18.12 13.71 8.06
CA VAL A 116 18.02 15.06 7.48
C VAL A 116 18.01 16.13 8.57
N GLN A 117 17.22 15.93 9.63
CA GLN A 117 17.13 16.85 10.77
C GLN A 117 18.44 16.96 11.56
N ALA A 118 19.12 15.83 11.81
CA ALA A 118 20.39 15.80 12.54
C ALA A 118 21.50 16.60 11.83
N LEU A 119 21.36 16.78 10.51
CA LEU A 119 22.26 17.57 9.69
C LEU A 119 21.79 19.03 9.50
N GLY A 120 20.71 19.44 10.17
CA GLY A 120 20.17 20.80 10.10
C GLY A 120 19.46 21.13 8.78
N LEU A 121 19.10 20.13 7.98
CA LEU A 121 18.32 20.29 6.76
C LEU A 121 16.81 20.22 7.07
N ASP A 122 15.99 20.85 6.23
CA ASP A 122 14.52 20.79 6.33
C ASP A 122 13.98 19.52 5.62
N PRO A 123 13.38 18.56 6.35
CA PRO A 123 12.79 17.36 5.75
C PRO A 123 11.68 17.66 4.74
N ALA A 124 10.91 18.74 4.94
CA ALA A 124 9.85 19.09 4.00
C ALA A 124 10.44 19.52 2.64
N ALA A 125 11.58 20.22 2.63
CA ALA A 125 12.28 20.57 1.41
C ALA A 125 13.01 19.37 0.78
N ILE A 126 13.69 18.56 1.59
CA ILE A 126 14.54 17.47 1.09
C ILE A 126 13.71 16.26 0.64
N LEU A 127 12.66 15.91 1.37
CA LEU A 127 11.87 14.68 1.17
C LEU A 127 10.49 14.93 0.53
N ALA A 128 10.19 16.14 0.06
CA ALA A 128 8.96 16.40 -0.69
C ALA A 128 8.79 15.40 -1.85
N PRO A 129 7.58 14.82 -2.03
CA PRO A 129 7.30 13.89 -3.12
C PRO A 129 7.52 14.51 -4.51
#